data_AF-A0A2E1RQB8-F1
#
_entry.id   AF-A0A2E1RQB8-F1
#
_cell.length_a   1.000
_cell.length_b   1.000
_cell.length_c   1.000
_cell.angle_alpha   90.00
_cell.angle_beta   90.00
_cell.angle_gamma   90.00
#
_symmetry.space_group_name_H-M   'P 1'
#
loop_
_entity.id
_entity.type
_entity.pdbx_description
1 polymer ?
#
loop_
_entity_poly.entity_id
_entity_poly.type
_entity_poly.pdbx_seq_one_letter_code
_entity_poly.pdbx_strand_id
1 'polypeptide(L)'
;MILAYVDVRPILFILGVLVLLLGVYIFCRIKKKKGKFRKIFVLSFCVYVGLFAFFVTEAGPFIGQRDTREFIMTWKLAENENANYDQPHVVLQYKDFPGHRIGHYSQELFDHLESQGTDEIKVIFSTVSDYGNVRGYSAESIAGLREWSREWSYGGTAGSPTSSPWD
;
A
#
# COMPACT_ATOMS: atom_id res chain seq x y z
N MET A 1 4.58 3.99 -6.86
CA MET A 1 4.13 3.23 -5.67
C MET A 1 2.99 2.33 -6.10
N ILE A 2 3.11 1.02 -5.89
CA ILE A 2 2.09 0.03 -6.20
C ILE A 2 1.23 -0.13 -4.94
N LEU A 3 -0.10 0.00 -5.09
CA LEU A 3 -1.06 -0.13 -3.99
C LEU A 3 -1.42 -1.60 -3.78
N ALA A 4 -1.41 -2.05 -2.53
CA ALA A 4 -1.91 -3.36 -2.13
C ALA A 4 -3.43 -3.34 -1.88
N TYR A 5 -3.99 -2.22 -1.39
CA TYR A 5 -5.43 -2.05 -1.21
C TYR A 5 -5.87 -0.57 -1.28
N VAL A 6 -7.19 -0.34 -1.40
CA VAL A 6 -7.82 0.98 -1.48
C VAL A 6 -8.09 1.56 -0.09
N ASP A 7 -7.75 2.83 0.12
CA ASP A 7 -8.00 3.53 1.38
C ASP A 7 -9.50 3.81 1.61
N VAL A 8 -10.12 3.05 2.52
CA VAL A 8 -11.54 3.17 2.90
C VAL A 8 -11.80 4.10 4.08
N ARG A 9 -10.75 4.67 4.69
CA ARG A 9 -10.86 5.46 5.94
C ARG A 9 -11.79 6.68 5.82
N PRO A 10 -11.81 7.46 4.72
CA PRO A 10 -12.74 8.58 4.59
C PRO A 10 -14.20 8.15 4.69
N ILE A 11 -14.53 6.99 4.10
CA ILE A 11 -15.88 6.42 4.13
C ILE A 11 -16.22 5.96 5.55
N LEU A 12 -15.29 5.26 6.22
CA LEU A 12 -15.44 4.85 7.61
C LEU A 12 -15.66 6.04 8.55
N PHE A 13 -14.96 7.16 8.32
CA PHE A 13 -15.13 8.38 9.11
C PHE A 13 -16.57 8.90 9.02
N ILE A 14 -17.09 9.06 7.79
CA ILE A 14 -18.43 9.59 7.54
C ILE A 14 -19.50 8.68 8.15
N LEU A 15 -19.39 7.37 7.91
CA LEU A 15 -20.31 6.37 8.49
C LEU A 15 -20.27 6.41 10.03
N GLY A 16 -19.08 6.52 10.62
CA GLY A 16 -18.93 6.64 12.07
C GLY A 16 -19.59 7.90 12.65
N VAL A 17 -19.53 9.04 11.96
CA VAL A 17 -20.24 10.26 12.37
C VAL A 17 -21.76 10.07 12.34
N LEU A 18 -22.29 9.40 11.32
CA LEU A 18 -23.73 9.10 11.23
C LEU A 18 -24.18 8.18 12.37
N VAL A 19 -23.41 7.13 12.67
CA VAL A 19 -23.67 6.22 13.79
C VAL A 19 -23.61 6.96 15.12
N LEU A 20 -22.62 7.84 15.30
CA LEU A 20 -22.48 8.66 16.50
C LEU A 20 -23.69 9.58 16.70
N LEU A 21 -24.13 10.25 15.64
CA LEU A 21 -25.29 11.14 15.68
C LEU A 21 -26.55 10.37 16.11
N LEU A 22 -26.77 9.21 15.51
CA LEU A 22 -27.92 8.35 15.78
C LEU A 22 -27.87 7.78 17.21
N GLY A 23 -26.70 7.34 17.67
CA GLY A 23 -26.46 6.86 19.03
C GLY A 23 -26.71 7.94 20.09
N VAL A 24 -26.19 9.15 19.88
CA VAL A 24 -26.44 10.29 20.80
C VAL A 24 -27.91 10.68 20.80
N TYR A 25 -28.58 10.63 19.64
CA TYR A 25 -30.00 10.91 19.52
C TYR A 25 -30.84 9.91 20.34
N ILE A 26 -30.60 8.60 20.16
CA ILE A 26 -31.27 7.54 20.92
C ILE A 26 -31.00 7.70 22.42
N PHE A 27 -29.76 7.93 22.83
CA PHE A 27 -29.38 8.12 24.22
C PHE A 27 -30.13 9.30 24.87
N CYS A 28 -30.20 10.44 24.17
CA CYS A 28 -30.93 11.62 24.65
C CYS A 28 -32.44 11.36 24.76
N ARG A 29 -33.00 10.57 23.83
CA ARG A 29 -34.42 10.17 23.85
C ARG A 29 -34.72 9.27 25.05
N ILE A 30 -33.92 8.24 25.30
CA ILE A 30 -34.09 7.30 26.42
C ILE A 30 -33.96 8.02 27.77
N LYS A 31 -32.92 8.86 27.93
CA LYS A 31 -32.68 9.58 29.19
C LYS A 31 -33.56 10.82 29.37
N LYS A 32 -34.51 11.08 28.46
CA LYS A 32 -35.36 12.30 28.44
C LYS A 32 -34.55 13.60 28.52
N LYS A 33 -33.31 13.61 28.03
CA LYS A 33 -32.36 14.75 28.05
C LYS A 33 -32.39 15.56 26.75
N LYS A 34 -33.56 15.79 26.17
CA LYS A 34 -33.73 16.41 24.84
C LYS A 34 -32.96 17.74 24.68
N GLY A 35 -32.96 18.60 25.71
CA GLY A 35 -32.26 19.90 25.68
C GLY A 35 -30.72 19.83 25.78
N LYS A 36 -30.14 18.66 26.07
CA LYS A 36 -28.67 18.50 26.20
C LYS A 36 -28.03 17.84 24.98
N PHE A 37 -28.80 17.52 23.94
CA PHE A 37 -28.32 16.82 22.73
C PHE A 37 -27.05 17.46 22.15
N ARG A 38 -27.08 18.77 21.88
CA ARG A 38 -25.94 19.48 21.28
C ARG A 38 -24.67 19.36 22.11
N LYS A 39 -24.76 19.50 23.44
CA LYS A 39 -23.59 19.39 24.33
C LYS A 39 -23.02 17.98 24.36
N ILE A 40 -23.90 16.98 24.42
CA ILE A 40 -23.49 15.57 24.41
C ILE A 40 -22.87 15.21 23.06
N PHE A 41 -23.50 15.62 21.96
CA PHE A 41 -22.99 15.36 20.61
C PHE A 41 -21.62 15.99 20.40
N VAL A 42 -21.41 17.26 20.77
CA VAL A 42 -20.11 17.92 20.64
C VAL A 42 -19.03 17.18 21.43
N LEU A 43 -19.31 16.83 22.69
CA LEU A 43 -18.35 16.08 23.51
C LEU A 43 -18.02 14.71 22.90
N SER A 44 -19.06 13.94 22.52
CA SER A 44 -18.90 12.65 21.86
C SER A 44 -18.14 12.78 20.53
N PHE A 45 -18.39 13.83 19.76
CA PHE A 45 -17.73 14.08 18.49
C PHE A 45 -16.25 14.41 18.70
N CYS A 46 -15.90 15.24 19.67
CA CYS A 46 -14.50 15.52 20.01
C CYS A 46 -13.74 14.25 20.40
N VAL A 47 -14.34 13.39 21.23
CA VAL A 47 -13.75 12.09 21.61
C VAL A 47 -13.60 11.19 20.38
N TYR A 48 -14.64 11.11 19.54
CA TYR A 48 -14.62 10.33 18.31
C TYR A 48 -13.52 10.78 17.36
N VAL A 49 -13.39 12.09 17.11
CA VAL A 49 -12.34 12.64 16.25
C VAL A 49 -10.96 12.36 16.82
N GLY A 50 -10.76 12.52 18.14
CA GLY A 50 -9.49 12.21 18.80
C GLY A 50 -9.10 10.75 18.65
N LEU A 51 -10.03 9.82 18.90
CA LEU A 51 -9.79 8.39 18.72
C LEU A 51 -9.56 8.03 17.25
N PHE A 52 -10.35 8.59 16.34
CA PHE A 52 -10.20 8.34 14.91
C PHE A 52 -8.85 8.86 14.40
N ALA A 53 -8.40 10.03 14.83
CA ALA A 53 -7.08 10.53 14.47
C ALA A 53 -5.96 9.65 15.05
N PHE A 54 -6.09 9.22 16.31
CA PHE A 54 -5.05 8.40 16.94
C PHE A 54 -4.96 6.97 16.38
N PHE A 55 -6.07 6.36 16.00
CA PHE A 55 -6.09 4.98 15.54
C PHE A 55 -6.20 4.84 14.02
N VAL A 56 -6.89 5.74 13.34
CA VAL A 56 -7.32 5.53 11.95
C VAL A 56 -6.65 6.49 10.99
N THR A 57 -5.88 7.48 11.44
CA THR A 57 -5.07 8.31 10.55
C THR A 57 -3.56 8.14 10.78
N GLU A 58 -2.75 8.66 9.86
CA GLU A 58 -1.27 8.72 9.96
C GLU A 58 -0.76 9.59 11.13
N ALA A 59 -1.66 10.22 11.91
CA ALA A 59 -1.28 10.95 13.13
C ALA A 59 -0.95 10.01 14.30
N GLY A 60 -1.44 8.77 14.26
CA GLY A 60 -1.15 7.73 15.23
C GLY A 60 0.09 6.90 14.90
N PRO A 61 0.56 6.06 15.84
CA PRO A 61 1.76 5.25 15.63
C PRO A 61 1.52 4.03 14.73
N PHE A 62 0.27 3.72 14.35
CA PHE A 62 -0.09 2.45 13.71
C PHE A 62 -0.19 2.53 12.18
N ILE A 63 -0.26 3.73 11.61
CA ILE A 63 -0.61 3.93 10.19
C ILE A 63 0.51 4.68 9.49
N GLY A 64 0.80 4.30 8.24
CA GLY A 64 1.83 4.94 7.45
C GLY A 64 3.25 4.59 7.91
N GLN A 65 3.41 3.47 8.62
CA GLN A 65 4.72 3.00 9.05
C GLN A 65 5.55 2.65 7.82
N ARG A 66 6.74 3.23 7.73
CA ARG A 66 7.66 3.01 6.60
C ARG A 66 8.74 2.04 7.01
N ASP A 67 8.96 1.04 6.18
CA ASP A 67 10.00 0.06 6.38
C ASP A 67 10.62 -0.35 5.04
N THR A 68 11.85 -0.83 5.10
CA THR A 68 12.60 -1.28 3.94
C THR A 68 12.74 -2.80 3.97
N ARG A 69 12.30 -3.47 2.90
CA ARG A 69 12.43 -4.93 2.74
C ARG A 69 13.35 -5.25 1.58
N GLU A 70 14.23 -6.22 1.78
CA GLU A 70 15.13 -6.72 0.73
C GLU A 70 14.64 -8.09 0.24
N PHE A 71 14.63 -8.28 -1.08
CA PHE A 71 14.33 -9.58 -1.69
C PHE A 71 15.38 -9.94 -2.73
N ILE A 72 15.66 -11.24 -2.82
CA ILE A 72 16.37 -11.81 -3.95
C ILE A 72 15.35 -12.15 -5.02
N MET A 73 15.58 -11.64 -6.21
CA MET A 73 14.70 -11.77 -7.36
C MET A 73 15.49 -12.24 -8.58
N THR A 74 14.81 -12.91 -9.50
CA THR A 74 15.35 -13.14 -10.84
C THR A 74 14.74 -12.14 -11.82
N TRP A 75 15.48 -11.74 -12.84
CA TRP A 75 14.95 -10.85 -13.88
C TRP A 75 14.93 -11.54 -15.24
N LYS A 76 14.04 -11.07 -16.12
CA LYS A 76 14.02 -11.44 -17.53
C LYS A 76 13.35 -10.36 -18.37
N LEU A 77 13.66 -10.33 -19.65
CA LEU A 77 12.91 -9.56 -20.62
C LEU A 77 11.60 -10.30 -20.95
N ALA A 78 10.46 -9.61 -20.91
CA ALA A 78 9.20 -10.20 -21.32
C ALA A 78 9.16 -10.35 -22.85
N GLU A 79 9.03 -11.58 -23.34
CA GLU A 79 8.79 -11.83 -24.76
C GLU A 79 7.33 -11.50 -25.09
N ASN A 80 7.08 -10.47 -25.91
CA ASN A 80 5.79 -10.18 -26.55
C ASN A 80 4.58 -9.83 -25.65
N GLU A 81 4.72 -9.52 -24.36
CA GLU A 81 3.61 -8.98 -23.56
C GLU A 81 3.43 -7.46 -23.81
N ASN A 82 2.57 -7.13 -24.77
CA ASN A 82 2.00 -5.80 -25.05
C ASN A 82 3.00 -4.65 -25.24
N ALA A 83 3.43 -4.49 -26.49
CA ALA A 83 4.22 -3.38 -27.04
C ALA A 83 3.47 -2.03 -27.05
N ASN A 84 2.79 -1.66 -25.96
CA ASN A 84 2.16 -0.34 -25.83
C ASN A 84 3.16 0.75 -25.39
N TYR A 85 4.39 0.36 -25.06
CA TYR A 85 5.46 1.24 -24.62
C TYR A 85 6.70 0.97 -25.48
N ASP A 86 7.38 2.04 -25.91
CA ASP A 86 8.59 1.98 -26.75
C ASP A 86 9.85 1.56 -25.96
N GLN A 87 9.66 0.99 -24.76
CA GLN A 87 10.74 0.62 -23.83
C GLN A 87 10.68 -0.86 -23.47
N PRO A 88 11.85 -1.49 -23.21
CA PRO A 88 11.92 -2.89 -22.85
C PRO A 88 11.17 -3.15 -21.54
N HIS A 89 10.45 -4.27 -21.53
CA HIS A 89 9.67 -4.72 -20.39
C HIS A 89 10.47 -5.71 -19.55
N VAL A 90 11.04 -5.19 -18.46
CA VAL A 90 11.82 -5.96 -17.47
C VAL A 90 10.87 -6.54 -16.43
N VAL A 91 10.85 -7.87 -16.30
CA VAL A 91 10.04 -8.57 -15.31
C VAL A 91 10.94 -9.18 -14.24
N LEU A 92 10.68 -8.80 -13.00
CA LEU A 92 11.35 -9.29 -11.79
C LEU A 92 10.44 -10.31 -11.12
N GLN A 93 10.97 -11.48 -10.75
CA GLN A 93 10.25 -12.54 -10.06
C GLN A 93 10.87 -12.82 -8.69
N TYR A 94 10.05 -12.97 -7.67
CA TYR A 94 10.53 -13.28 -6.33
C TYR A 94 11.01 -14.73 -6.26
N LYS A 95 12.24 -14.95 -5.77
CA LYS A 95 12.80 -16.30 -5.61
C LYS A 95 12.07 -17.11 -4.55
N ASP A 96 11.85 -16.49 -3.38
CA ASP A 96 11.23 -17.14 -2.22
C ASP A 96 9.68 -17.09 -2.25
N PHE A 97 9.11 -16.30 -3.16
CA PHE A 97 7.66 -16.13 -3.33
C PHE A 97 7.24 -16.40 -4.78
N PRO A 98 7.35 -17.66 -5.24
CA PRO A 98 7.06 -18.02 -6.61
C PRO A 98 5.62 -17.65 -6.98
N GLY A 99 5.43 -17.15 -8.20
CA GLY A 99 4.14 -16.64 -8.69
C GLY A 99 3.95 -15.14 -8.45
N HIS A 100 4.76 -14.47 -7.63
CA HIS A 100 4.77 -13.01 -7.52
C HIS A 100 5.79 -12.41 -8.48
N ARG A 101 5.42 -11.31 -9.15
CA ARG A 101 6.29 -10.59 -10.08
C ARG A 101 6.05 -9.08 -10.05
N ILE A 102 7.06 -8.33 -10.48
CA ILE A 102 6.99 -6.89 -10.72
C ILE A 102 7.50 -6.61 -12.13
N GLY A 103 6.74 -5.83 -12.90
CA GLY A 103 7.15 -5.38 -14.22
C GLY A 103 7.56 -3.91 -14.21
N HIS A 104 8.58 -3.58 -14.97
CA HIS A 104 9.07 -2.23 -15.24
C HIS A 104 9.28 -2.04 -16.74
N TYR A 105 8.81 -0.92 -17.28
CA TYR A 105 9.14 -0.48 -18.64
C TYR A 105 10.25 0.57 -18.55
N SER A 106 11.48 0.17 -18.89
CA SER A 106 12.69 0.99 -18.70
C SER A 106 13.89 0.47 -19.50
N GLN A 107 14.38 1.29 -20.44
CA GLN A 107 15.64 1.00 -21.16
C GLN A 107 16.83 1.01 -20.21
N GLU A 108 16.93 2.03 -19.35
CA GLU A 108 18.03 2.19 -18.41
C GLU A 108 18.16 1.00 -17.45
N LEU A 109 17.04 0.49 -16.95
CA LEU A 109 17.03 -0.69 -16.08
C LEU A 109 17.49 -1.94 -16.84
N PHE A 110 17.05 -2.11 -18.09
CA PHE A 110 17.47 -3.24 -18.91
C PHE A 110 18.99 -3.22 -19.15
N ASP A 111 19.52 -2.08 -19.62
CA ASP A 111 20.96 -1.93 -19.89
C ASP A 111 21.80 -2.19 -18.63
N HIS A 112 21.35 -1.68 -17.48
CA HIS A 112 22.01 -1.90 -16.19
C HIS A 112 22.05 -3.38 -15.82
N LEU A 113 20.92 -4.08 -15.92
CA LEU A 113 20.81 -5.50 -15.57
C LEU A 113 21.60 -6.39 -16.53
N GLU A 114 21.56 -6.09 -17.83
CA GLU A 114 22.36 -6.78 -18.85
C GLU A 114 23.86 -6.65 -18.55
N SER A 115 24.31 -5.46 -18.16
CA SER A 115 25.73 -5.20 -17.83
C SER A 115 26.23 -5.97 -16.60
N GLN A 116 25.35 -6.36 -15.67
CA GLN A 116 25.74 -7.13 -14.48
C GLN A 116 26.00 -8.61 -14.78
N GLY A 117 25.45 -9.14 -15.88
CA GLY A 117 25.67 -10.52 -16.31
C GLY A 117 25.16 -11.60 -15.34
N THR A 118 24.28 -11.23 -14.40
CA THR A 118 23.64 -12.16 -13.45
C THR A 118 22.13 -12.02 -13.53
N ASP A 119 21.44 -13.16 -13.57
CA ASP A 119 19.98 -13.22 -13.57
C ASP A 119 19.41 -13.01 -12.17
N GLU A 120 20.18 -13.34 -11.13
CA GLU A 120 19.80 -13.17 -9.73
C GLU A 120 20.27 -11.82 -9.21
N ILE A 121 19.33 -11.02 -8.72
CA ILE A 121 19.54 -9.66 -8.29
C ILE A 121 18.89 -9.38 -6.95
N LYS A 122 19.48 -8.44 -6.20
CA LYS A 122 18.88 -7.89 -5.00
C LYS A 122 17.98 -6.71 -5.36
N VAL A 123 16.78 -6.70 -4.80
CA VAL A 123 15.84 -5.59 -4.90
C VAL A 123 15.46 -5.09 -3.51
N ILE A 124 15.53 -3.78 -3.33
CA ILE A 124 15.18 -3.09 -2.08
C ILE A 124 13.87 -2.34 -2.30
N PHE A 125 12.88 -2.65 -1.48
CA PHE A 125 11.58 -2.00 -1.50
C PHE A 125 11.38 -1.13 -0.27
N SER A 126 10.86 0.07 -0.49
CA SER A 126 10.19 0.83 0.55
C SER A 126 8.74 0.40 0.60
N THR A 127 8.30 0.05 1.80
CA THR A 127 6.94 -0.38 2.09
C THR A 127 6.29 0.62 3.02
N VAL A 128 4.99 0.80 2.85
CA VAL A 128 4.15 1.57 3.75
C VAL A 128 3.12 0.61 4.32
N SER A 129 3.06 0.49 5.64
CA SER A 129 2.16 -0.42 6.34
C SER A 129 1.21 0.31 7.29
N ASP A 130 0.02 -0.26 7.43
CA ASP A 130 -1.01 0.15 8.38
C ASP A 130 -1.32 -1.07 9.25
N TYR A 131 -1.17 -0.94 10.56
CA TYR A 131 -1.35 -2.02 11.53
C TYR A 131 -0.52 -3.28 11.23
N GLY A 132 0.71 -3.09 10.74
CA GLY A 132 1.60 -4.18 10.34
C GLY A 132 1.30 -4.79 8.97
N ASN A 133 0.19 -4.43 8.33
CA ASN A 133 -0.16 -4.91 6.99
C ASN A 133 0.36 -3.93 5.92
N VAL A 134 1.05 -4.43 4.89
CA VAL A 134 1.57 -3.58 3.81
C VAL A 134 0.42 -3.01 2.97
N ARG A 135 0.31 -1.67 2.95
CA ARG A 135 -0.63 -0.89 2.12
C ARG A 135 -0.10 -0.64 0.71
N GLY A 136 1.21 -0.53 0.57
CA GLY A 136 1.84 -0.32 -0.72
C GLY A 136 3.34 -0.38 -0.64
N TYR A 137 3.98 -0.49 -1.79
CA TYR A 137 5.42 -0.61 -1.89
C TYR A 137 5.96 0.09 -3.15
N SER A 138 7.25 0.37 -3.14
CA SER A 138 7.99 0.92 -4.27
C SER A 138 9.39 0.34 -4.26
N ALA A 139 9.86 -0.13 -5.42
CA ALA A 139 11.28 -0.45 -5.57
C ALA A 139 12.09 0.86 -5.43
N GLU A 140 12.99 0.88 -4.46
CA GLU A 140 13.97 1.97 -4.24
C GLU A 140 15.29 1.66 -4.94
N SER A 141 15.67 0.38 -4.97
CA SER A 141 16.86 -0.06 -5.68
C SER A 141 16.68 -1.42 -6.31
N ILE A 142 17.14 -1.57 -7.56
CA ILE A 142 17.18 -2.83 -8.28
C ILE A 142 18.63 -3.07 -8.69
N ALA A 143 19.24 -4.16 -8.20
CA ALA A 143 20.65 -4.47 -8.46
C ALA A 143 21.61 -3.29 -8.18
N GLY A 144 21.32 -2.48 -7.15
CA GLY A 144 22.09 -1.30 -6.79
C GLY A 144 21.77 -0.03 -7.59
N LEU A 145 21.05 -0.12 -8.72
CA LEU A 145 20.54 1.04 -9.44
C LEU A 145 19.47 1.74 -8.62
N ARG A 146 19.50 3.07 -8.59
CA ARG A 146 18.51 3.94 -7.93
C ARG A 146 18.02 4.98 -8.93
N GLU A 147 16.80 5.46 -8.76
CA GLU A 147 16.23 6.58 -9.54
C GLU A 147 16.30 6.40 -11.08
N TRP A 148 15.96 5.21 -11.58
CA TRP A 148 15.94 4.95 -13.03
C TRP A 148 14.69 5.53 -13.71
N SER A 149 14.83 5.88 -14.98
CA SER A 149 13.72 6.25 -15.85
C SER A 149 12.75 5.09 -15.99
N ARG A 150 11.47 5.31 -15.69
CA ARG A 150 10.41 4.31 -15.84
C ARG A 150 9.14 4.97 -16.33
N GLU A 151 8.57 4.45 -17.41
CA GLU A 151 7.27 4.92 -17.90
C GLU A 151 6.13 4.35 -17.04
N TRP A 152 6.24 3.07 -16.69
CA TRP A 152 5.25 2.38 -15.89
C TRP A 152 5.85 1.24 -15.08
N SER A 153 5.18 0.88 -13.98
CA SER A 153 5.51 -0.29 -13.17
C SER A 153 4.26 -0.92 -12.60
N TYR A 154 4.24 -2.24 -12.47
CA TYR A 154 3.12 -2.96 -11.87
C TYR A 154 3.59 -4.13 -11.01
N GLY A 155 2.75 -4.52 -10.05
CA GLY A 155 2.86 -5.80 -9.35
C GLY A 155 1.85 -6.78 -9.92
N GLY A 156 2.20 -8.06 -10.00
CA GLY A 156 1.32 -9.08 -10.53
C GLY A 156 1.53 -10.43 -9.87
N THR A 157 0.48 -11.24 -9.90
CA THR A 157 0.49 -12.62 -9.46
C THR A 157 0.18 -13.53 -10.64
N ALA A 158 0.78 -14.72 -10.66
CA ALA A 158 0.50 -15.79 -11.61
C ALA A 158 0.21 -17.08 -10.85
N GLY A 159 -0.83 -17.80 -11.28
CA GLY A 159 -1.28 -19.02 -10.61
C GLY A 159 -1.99 -18.74 -9.28
N SER A 160 -1.71 -19.58 -8.27
CA SER A 160 -2.32 -19.50 -6.94
C SER A 160 -1.23 -19.59 -5.86
N PRO A 161 -0.41 -18.54 -5.70
CA PRO A 161 0.67 -18.53 -4.72
C PRO A 161 0.11 -18.69 -3.30
N THR A 162 0.83 -19.47 -2.48
CA THR A 162 0.41 -19.83 -1.11
C THR A 162 0.81 -18.80 -0.06
N SER A 163 1.72 -17.89 -0.38
CA SER A 163 2.23 -16.83 0.51
C SER A 163 2.48 -15.54 -0.27
N SER A 164 2.43 -14.40 0.42
CA SER A 164 2.78 -13.09 -0.13
C SER A 164 4.15 -12.63 0.36
N PRO A 165 4.97 -11.94 -0.47
CA PRO A 165 6.18 -11.26 0.01
C PRO A 165 5.88 -10.13 1.01
N TRP A 166 4.61 -9.77 1.14
CA TRP A 166 4.13 -8.66 1.98
C TRP A 166 3.42 -9.10 3.26
N ASP A 167 3.26 -10.41 3.46
CA ASP A 167 2.78 -10.95 4.73
C ASP A 167 3.85 -10.81 5.84
#